data_AF-A0A5P1RB83-F1
#
_entry.id   AF-A0A5P1RB83-F1
#
_cell.length_a   1.000
_cell.length_b   1.000
_cell.length_c   1.000
_cell.angle_alpha   90.00
_cell.angle_beta   90.00
_cell.angle_gamma   90.00
#
_symmetry.space_group_name_H-M   'P 1'
#
loop_
_entity.id
_entity.type
_entity.pdbx_description
1 polymer ?
#
loop_
_entity_poly.entity_id
_entity_poly.type
_entity_poly.pdbx_seq_one_letter_code
_entity_poly.pdbx_strand_id
1 'polypeptide(L)'
;MIKSKVFQYADQMLAKGNPPTLEAICTETGLGVDEVKPLLALWQAELEQRISFDKEQFIPDVPDSLNAAFSRIWQQAVEEAVSRVMLESKSIGQNVDEIRRLSDDTAKEMQYRQQELENRLREQSKKNEDLLTQNKSLEAEMSVLKSGLTSETTQRKQEEQIRSNVEHELAHLRKAFEDSKRTFDQRIKDEQRHALEVVSKADVDVRYYKNALEKLRDEVGKKESALTKEIHDQKAELAKKDVKTETQRTQIRSQEEELKVLKQEATTQSRELARCNAALLAETNRTKRLEDKGRELDNEIKRLNQKQLHAASDWGRRENLLRTQLKEKEEELMRLQSRIASLEKRMITQDEEIRRLNARL
;
A
#
# COMPACT_ATOMS: atom_id res chain seq x y z
N MET A 1 103.59 -83.01 109.72
CA MET A 1 103.71 -84.28 108.96
C MET A 1 103.27 -84.15 107.49
N ILE A 2 102.25 -83.34 107.15
CA ILE A 2 101.73 -83.19 105.77
C ILE A 2 102.74 -82.55 104.80
N LYS A 3 103.37 -81.41 105.18
CA LYS A 3 104.43 -80.74 104.38
C LYS A 3 105.55 -81.70 103.96
N SER A 4 106.03 -82.55 104.88
CA SER A 4 107.11 -83.50 104.62
C SER A 4 106.74 -84.57 103.59
N LYS A 5 105.48 -85.03 103.58
CA LYS A 5 105.00 -86.01 102.59
C LYS A 5 104.84 -85.40 101.21
N VAL A 6 104.25 -84.19 101.12
CA VAL A 6 104.11 -83.46 99.85
C VAL A 6 105.48 -83.17 99.24
N PHE A 7 106.45 -82.72 100.07
CA PHE A 7 107.80 -82.42 99.61
C PHE A 7 108.55 -83.69 99.20
N GLN A 8 108.49 -84.77 99.98
CA GLN A 8 109.13 -86.05 99.59
C GLN A 8 108.58 -86.59 98.27
N TYR A 9 107.27 -86.47 98.04
CA TYR A 9 106.67 -86.99 96.81
C TYR A 9 106.98 -86.09 95.62
N ALA A 10 106.94 -84.76 95.80
CA ALA A 10 107.39 -83.80 94.79
C ALA A 10 108.88 -84.02 94.44
N ASP A 11 109.73 -84.26 95.44
CA ASP A 11 111.16 -84.58 95.26
C ASP A 11 111.35 -85.94 94.57
N GLN A 12 110.53 -86.96 94.88
CA GLN A 12 110.56 -88.25 94.16
C GLN A 12 110.10 -88.14 92.71
N MET A 13 109.08 -87.33 92.42
CA MET A 13 108.62 -87.10 91.04
C MET A 13 109.70 -86.37 90.24
N LEU A 14 110.32 -85.35 90.85
CA LEU A 14 111.42 -84.62 90.25
C LEU A 14 112.65 -85.50 90.03
N ALA A 15 113.01 -86.37 91.00
CA ALA A 15 114.10 -87.34 90.86
C ALA A 15 113.84 -88.37 89.75
N LYS A 16 112.57 -88.64 89.43
CA LYS A 16 112.16 -89.47 88.27
C LYS A 16 112.10 -88.68 86.96
N GLY A 17 112.45 -87.40 86.96
CA GLY A 17 112.50 -86.53 85.78
C GLY A 17 111.14 -85.94 85.37
N ASN A 18 110.09 -86.09 86.18
CA ASN A 18 108.75 -85.56 85.87
C ASN A 18 108.45 -84.32 86.73
N PRO A 19 107.93 -83.23 86.14
CA PRO A 19 107.54 -82.06 86.91
C PRO A 19 106.36 -82.41 87.84
N PRO A 20 106.44 -82.09 89.14
CA PRO A 20 105.35 -82.39 90.06
C PRO A 20 104.13 -81.52 89.76
N THR A 21 103.04 -82.15 89.29
CA THR A 21 101.75 -81.51 89.07
C THR A 21 100.83 -81.67 90.27
N LEU A 22 99.96 -80.66 90.49
CA LEU A 22 99.01 -80.63 91.61
C LEU A 22 98.15 -81.89 91.70
N GLU A 23 97.64 -82.34 90.56
CA GLU A 23 96.76 -83.50 90.45
C GLU A 23 97.48 -84.81 90.83
N ALA A 24 98.74 -84.97 90.41
CA ALA A 24 99.52 -86.17 90.69
C ALA A 24 99.88 -86.30 92.18
N ILE A 25 100.23 -85.17 92.83
CA ILE A 25 100.56 -85.17 94.25
C ILE A 25 99.31 -85.39 95.10
N CYS A 26 98.19 -84.76 94.76
CA CYS A 26 96.90 -84.98 95.45
C CYS A 26 96.45 -86.44 95.36
N THR A 27 96.63 -87.07 94.20
CA THR A 27 96.20 -88.45 93.95
C THR A 27 97.00 -89.44 94.79
N GLU A 28 98.33 -89.28 94.88
CA GLU A 28 99.16 -90.25 95.60
C GLU A 28 99.18 -90.01 97.12
N THR A 29 99.13 -88.75 97.55
CA THR A 29 99.16 -88.41 98.98
C THR A 29 97.77 -88.44 99.64
N GLY A 30 96.70 -88.48 98.83
CA GLY A 30 95.29 -88.47 99.29
C GLY A 30 94.85 -87.14 99.89
N LEU A 31 95.60 -86.05 99.67
CA LEU A 31 95.36 -84.72 100.25
C LEU A 31 94.54 -83.84 99.29
N GLY A 32 93.71 -82.96 99.86
CA GLY A 32 92.85 -82.05 99.08
C GLY A 32 93.64 -80.98 98.31
N VAL A 33 93.14 -80.60 97.14
CA VAL A 33 93.82 -79.66 96.21
C VAL A 33 94.14 -78.32 96.88
N ASP A 34 93.26 -77.82 97.74
CA ASP A 34 93.45 -76.54 98.43
C ASP A 34 94.56 -76.58 99.51
N GLU A 35 94.87 -77.76 100.04
CA GLU A 35 95.98 -77.93 100.99
C GLU A 35 97.32 -78.13 100.26
N VAL A 36 97.29 -78.85 99.13
CA VAL A 36 98.49 -79.14 98.32
C VAL A 36 98.92 -77.94 97.50
N LYS A 37 98.00 -77.12 96.97
CA LYS A 37 98.31 -75.94 96.14
C LYS A 37 99.26 -74.92 96.78
N PRO A 38 99.01 -74.43 98.01
CA PRO A 38 99.95 -73.52 98.66
C PRO A 38 101.25 -74.23 99.03
N LEU A 39 101.20 -75.50 99.45
CA LEU A 39 102.39 -76.27 99.81
C LEU A 39 103.28 -76.59 98.61
N LEU A 40 102.71 -76.84 97.43
CA LEU A 40 103.44 -77.07 96.20
C LEU A 40 104.01 -75.76 95.66
N ALA A 41 103.26 -74.66 95.73
CA ALA A 41 103.81 -73.34 95.41
C ALA A 41 104.98 -72.97 96.35
N LEU A 42 104.88 -73.32 97.63
CA LEU A 42 105.95 -73.13 98.61
C LEU A 42 107.13 -74.08 98.36
N TRP A 43 106.87 -75.33 97.95
CA TRP A 43 107.91 -76.26 97.50
C TRP A 43 108.63 -75.72 96.27
N GLN A 44 107.90 -75.18 95.28
CA GLN A 44 108.46 -74.65 94.03
C GLN A 44 109.27 -73.35 94.27
N ALA A 45 108.83 -72.51 95.21
CA ALA A 45 109.59 -71.35 95.67
C ALA A 45 110.84 -71.74 96.50
N GLU A 46 110.75 -72.76 97.37
CA GLU A 46 111.92 -73.32 98.07
C GLU A 46 112.83 -74.12 97.12
N LEU A 47 112.31 -74.61 95.99
CA LEU A 47 113.04 -75.39 95.00
C LEU A 47 114.14 -74.54 94.36
N GLU A 48 113.85 -73.29 94.01
CA GLU A 48 114.84 -72.34 93.49
C GLU A 48 115.99 -72.12 94.48
N GLN A 49 115.73 -72.14 95.79
CA GLN A 49 116.77 -72.05 96.82
C GLN A 49 117.51 -73.39 97.04
N ARG A 50 116.86 -74.54 96.85
CA ARG A 50 117.46 -75.89 96.96
C ARG A 50 118.29 -76.28 95.73
N ILE A 51 117.93 -75.73 94.57
CA ILE A 51 118.60 -75.93 93.28
C ILE A 51 119.54 -74.76 92.95
N SER A 52 119.61 -73.73 93.81
CA SER A 52 120.66 -72.71 93.74
C SER A 52 122.00 -73.33 94.13
N PHE A 53 122.78 -73.71 93.11
CA PHE A 53 124.16 -74.17 93.25
C PHE A 53 125.13 -72.99 93.31
N ASP A 54 124.88 -72.05 94.22
CA ASP A 54 125.71 -70.85 94.45
C ASP A 54 126.92 -71.13 95.37
N LYS A 55 127.37 -72.38 95.43
CA LYS A 55 128.61 -72.78 96.09
C LYS A 55 129.29 -73.83 95.23
N GLU A 56 130.49 -73.47 94.76
CA GLU A 56 131.50 -74.31 94.13
C GLU A 56 131.22 -75.81 94.28
N GLN A 57 130.52 -76.39 93.29
CA GLN A 57 130.25 -77.82 93.25
C GLN A 57 131.53 -78.54 92.85
N PHE A 58 132.30 -78.93 93.87
CA PHE A 58 133.41 -79.83 93.75
C PHE A 58 132.86 -81.24 93.49
N ILE A 59 132.78 -81.65 92.22
CA ILE A 59 132.54 -83.06 91.86
C ILE A 59 133.83 -83.83 92.19
N PRO A 60 133.85 -84.72 93.20
CA PRO A 60 135.07 -85.45 93.57
C PRO A 60 135.54 -86.34 92.40
N ASP A 61 136.85 -86.43 92.21
CA ASP A 61 137.54 -87.14 91.11
C ASP A 61 137.49 -86.52 89.71
N VAL A 62 137.05 -85.25 89.56
CA VAL A 62 137.10 -84.53 88.27
C VAL A 62 137.92 -83.23 88.40
N PRO A 63 138.90 -82.97 87.51
CA PRO A 63 139.71 -81.74 87.57
C PRO A 63 138.85 -80.47 87.52
N ASP A 64 139.16 -79.47 88.34
CA ASP A 64 138.40 -78.21 88.49
C ASP A 64 138.12 -77.49 87.16
N SER A 65 138.98 -77.68 86.15
CA SER A 65 138.78 -77.14 84.80
C SER A 65 137.51 -77.65 84.11
N LEU A 66 137.08 -78.89 84.40
CA LEU A 66 135.88 -79.50 83.83
C LEU A 66 134.61 -79.03 84.55
N ASN A 67 134.65 -78.84 85.87
CA ASN A 67 133.51 -78.29 86.62
C ASN A 67 133.18 -76.86 86.17
N ALA A 68 134.19 -76.01 86.03
CA ALA A 68 134.02 -74.65 85.53
C ALA A 68 133.45 -74.61 84.10
N ALA A 69 133.81 -75.59 83.25
CA ALA A 69 133.27 -75.70 81.89
C ALA A 69 131.80 -76.14 81.90
N PHE A 70 131.41 -77.11 82.73
CA PHE A 70 130.03 -77.57 82.84
C PHE A 70 129.09 -76.48 83.34
N SER A 71 129.47 -75.71 84.37
CA SER A 71 128.64 -74.62 84.87
C SER A 71 128.42 -73.54 83.81
N ARG A 72 129.43 -73.22 82.99
CA ARG A 72 129.27 -72.27 81.87
C ARG A 72 128.32 -72.80 80.80
N ILE A 73 128.46 -74.07 80.41
CA ILE A 73 127.60 -74.68 79.39
C ILE A 73 126.14 -74.68 79.86
N TRP A 74 125.90 -74.98 81.13
CA TRP A 74 124.57 -74.97 81.70
C TRP A 74 123.96 -73.57 81.75
N GLN A 75 124.73 -72.58 82.24
CA GLN A 75 124.29 -71.19 82.29
C GLN A 75 123.96 -70.67 80.88
N GLN A 76 124.78 -71.00 79.89
CA GLN A 76 124.53 -70.70 78.48
C GLN A 76 123.27 -71.39 77.95
N ALA A 77 123.01 -72.64 78.32
CA ALA A 77 121.80 -73.37 77.92
C ALA A 77 120.52 -72.77 78.52
N VAL A 78 120.57 -72.32 79.79
CA VAL A 78 119.45 -71.65 80.46
C VAL A 78 119.19 -70.28 79.83
N GLU A 79 120.23 -69.49 79.57
CA GLU A 79 120.12 -68.21 78.87
C GLU A 79 119.52 -68.39 77.46
N GLU A 80 119.93 -69.44 76.74
CA GLU A 80 119.38 -69.76 75.43
C GLU A 80 117.91 -70.18 75.50
N ALA A 81 117.52 -70.99 76.49
CA ALA A 81 116.12 -71.40 76.69
C ALA A 81 115.22 -70.19 77.02
N VAL A 82 115.66 -69.30 77.91
CA VAL A 82 114.94 -68.06 78.25
C VAL A 82 114.82 -67.15 77.03
N SER A 83 115.89 -67.01 76.24
CA SER A 83 115.88 -66.22 75.01
C SER A 83 114.91 -66.79 73.96
N ARG A 84 114.85 -68.12 73.81
CA ARG A 84 113.90 -68.80 72.92
C ARG A 84 112.45 -68.58 73.34
N VAL A 85 112.14 -68.68 74.63
CA VAL A 85 110.78 -68.41 75.15
C VAL A 85 110.38 -66.94 74.95
N MET A 86 111.31 -66.00 75.16
CA MET A 86 111.05 -64.58 74.90
C MET A 86 110.80 -64.30 73.41
N LEU A 87 111.56 -64.93 72.51
CA LEU A 87 111.37 -64.84 71.07
C LEU A 87 110.02 -65.42 70.62
N GLU A 88 109.65 -66.59 71.15
CA GLU A 88 108.37 -67.25 70.86
C GLU A 88 107.19 -66.45 71.40
N SER A 89 107.26 -65.95 72.63
CA SER A 89 106.24 -65.06 73.22
C SER A 89 106.07 -63.78 72.40
N LYS A 90 107.17 -63.15 71.96
CA LYS A 90 107.14 -61.98 71.08
C LYS A 90 106.54 -62.30 69.71
N SER A 91 106.87 -63.45 69.12
CA SER A 91 106.29 -63.91 67.84
C SER A 91 104.80 -64.17 67.95
N ILE A 92 104.35 -64.81 69.04
CA ILE A 92 102.93 -65.05 69.30
C ILE A 92 102.20 -63.72 69.50
N GLY A 93 102.77 -62.78 70.26
CA GLY A 93 102.21 -61.43 70.44
C GLY A 93 102.05 -60.68 69.11
N GLN A 94 103.08 -60.73 68.24
CA GLN A 94 103.02 -60.12 66.90
C GLN A 94 101.94 -60.75 66.02
N ASN A 95 101.81 -62.08 66.03
CA ASN A 95 100.78 -62.78 65.26
C ASN A 95 99.36 -62.43 65.76
N VAL A 96 99.17 -62.33 67.08
CA VAL A 96 97.88 -61.94 67.67
C VAL A 96 97.53 -60.49 67.30
N ASP A 97 98.50 -59.57 67.34
CA ASP A 97 98.30 -58.18 66.93
C ASP A 97 98.02 -58.05 65.43
N GLU A 98 98.65 -58.86 64.58
CA GLU A 98 98.40 -58.91 63.14
C GLU A 98 97.00 -59.46 62.82
N ILE A 99 96.59 -60.55 63.48
CA ILE A 99 95.23 -61.10 63.36
C ILE A 99 94.18 -60.07 63.82
N ARG A 100 94.43 -59.34 64.91
CA ARG A 100 93.55 -58.26 65.37
C ARG A 100 93.44 -57.15 64.34
N ARG A 101 94.55 -56.70 63.76
CA ARG A 101 94.53 -55.68 62.69
C ARG A 101 93.75 -56.14 61.47
N LEU A 102 93.96 -57.37 61.01
CA LEU A 102 93.21 -57.95 59.89
C LEU A 102 91.71 -58.05 60.22
N SER A 103 91.36 -58.46 61.43
CA SER A 103 89.97 -58.49 61.89
C SER A 103 89.36 -57.09 61.96
N ASP A 104 90.10 -56.10 62.44
CA ASP A 104 89.64 -54.71 62.53
C ASP A 104 89.49 -54.08 61.14
N ASP A 105 90.40 -54.35 60.21
CA ASP A 105 90.34 -53.84 58.85
C ASP A 105 89.21 -54.50 58.05
N THR A 106 88.98 -55.80 58.21
CA THR A 106 87.82 -56.47 57.62
C THR A 106 86.50 -55.99 58.24
N ALA A 107 86.45 -55.73 59.55
CA ALA A 107 85.28 -55.14 60.19
C ALA A 107 84.98 -53.73 59.66
N LYS A 108 86.00 -52.89 59.46
CA LYS A 108 85.84 -51.57 58.84
C LYS A 108 85.36 -51.68 57.40
N GLU A 109 85.93 -52.57 56.59
CA GLU A 109 85.51 -52.78 55.21
C GLU A 109 84.04 -53.21 55.13
N MET A 110 83.62 -54.14 55.99
CA MET A 110 82.23 -54.55 56.11
C MET A 110 81.33 -53.40 56.54
N GLN A 111 81.76 -52.56 57.49
CA GLN A 111 81.02 -51.38 57.93
C GLN A 111 80.87 -50.35 56.80
N TYR A 112 81.93 -50.08 56.03
CA TYR A 112 81.86 -49.20 54.86
C TYR A 112 80.89 -49.73 53.81
N ARG A 113 80.97 -51.04 53.51
CA ARG A 113 80.08 -51.67 52.54
C ARG A 113 78.63 -51.67 53.00
N GLN A 114 78.38 -51.91 54.30
CA GLN A 114 77.05 -51.78 54.89
C GLN A 114 76.53 -50.35 54.74
N GLN A 115 77.35 -49.35 55.07
CA GLN A 115 76.96 -47.94 54.95
C GLN A 115 76.68 -47.54 53.50
N GLU A 116 77.47 -48.03 52.53
CA GLU A 116 77.22 -47.81 51.11
C GLU A 116 75.89 -48.43 50.65
N LEU A 117 75.61 -49.67 51.06
CA LEU A 117 74.35 -50.35 50.76
C LEU A 117 73.15 -49.65 51.40
N GLU A 118 73.27 -49.20 52.65
CA GLU A 118 72.24 -48.42 53.32
C GLU A 118 71.99 -47.08 52.64
N ASN A 119 73.04 -46.38 52.21
CA ASN A 119 72.91 -45.14 51.46
C ASN A 119 72.21 -45.38 50.11
N ARG A 120 72.62 -46.42 49.38
CA ARG A 120 71.99 -46.80 48.11
C ARG A 120 70.53 -47.21 48.30
N LEU A 121 70.20 -47.92 49.38
CA LEU A 121 68.83 -48.27 49.72
C LEU A 121 67.99 -47.02 49.99
N ARG A 122 68.51 -46.06 50.78
CA ARG A 122 67.82 -44.79 51.04
C ARG A 122 67.58 -43.99 49.76
N GLU A 123 68.58 -43.91 48.88
CA GLU A 123 68.42 -43.24 47.58
C GLU A 123 67.38 -43.91 46.68
N GLN A 124 67.35 -45.24 46.65
CA GLN A 124 66.35 -45.99 45.88
C GLN A 124 64.94 -45.84 46.47
N SER A 125 64.80 -45.87 47.80
CA SER A 125 63.53 -45.59 48.46
C SER A 125 63.02 -44.20 48.14
N LYS A 126 63.90 -43.18 48.20
CA LYS A 126 63.54 -41.81 47.82
C LYS A 126 63.11 -41.72 46.35
N LYS A 127 63.85 -42.34 45.43
CA LYS A 127 63.48 -42.38 44.00
C LYS A 127 62.13 -43.07 43.78
N ASN A 128 61.86 -44.16 44.50
CA ASN A 128 60.57 -44.85 44.42
C ASN A 128 59.42 -43.98 44.95
N GLU A 129 59.64 -43.24 46.05
CA GLU A 129 58.66 -42.28 46.57
C GLU A 129 58.39 -41.16 45.56
N ASP A 130 59.44 -40.56 44.99
CA ASP A 130 59.32 -39.53 43.95
C ASP A 130 58.52 -40.05 42.74
N LEU A 131 58.86 -41.23 42.22
CA LEU A 131 58.13 -41.86 41.12
C LEU A 131 56.67 -42.18 41.46
N LEU A 132 56.38 -42.61 42.68
CA LEU A 132 55.01 -42.86 43.14
C LEU A 132 54.20 -41.55 43.20
N THR A 133 54.79 -40.45 43.65
CA THR A 133 54.11 -39.15 43.66
C THR A 133 53.85 -38.65 42.24
N GLN A 134 54.82 -38.81 41.33
CA GLN A 134 54.65 -38.45 39.93
C GLN A 134 53.55 -39.27 39.25
N ASN A 135 53.50 -40.58 39.50
CA ASN A 135 52.46 -41.45 38.95
C ASN A 135 51.06 -41.01 39.43
N LYS A 136 50.91 -40.69 40.71
CA LYS A 136 49.64 -40.15 41.25
C LYS A 136 49.24 -38.83 40.59
N SER A 137 50.21 -37.95 40.31
CA SER A 137 49.95 -36.70 39.59
C SER A 137 49.47 -36.97 38.17
N LEU A 138 50.14 -37.86 37.44
CA LEU A 138 49.76 -38.24 36.08
C LEU A 138 48.40 -38.92 36.02
N GLU A 139 48.06 -39.77 36.99
CA GLU A 139 46.74 -40.39 37.10
C GLU A 139 45.64 -39.34 37.33
N ALA A 140 45.91 -38.32 38.16
CA ALA A 140 44.98 -37.21 38.38
C ALA A 140 44.79 -36.37 37.11
N GLU A 141 45.87 -36.03 36.40
CA GLU A 141 45.81 -35.32 35.11
C GLU A 141 45.03 -36.12 34.07
N MET A 142 45.29 -37.43 33.96
CA MET A 142 44.53 -38.32 33.07
C MET A 142 43.04 -38.34 33.42
N SER A 143 42.69 -38.34 34.70
CA SER A 143 41.29 -38.30 35.15
C SER A 143 40.59 -37.00 34.74
N VAL A 144 41.26 -35.86 34.95
CA VAL A 144 40.75 -34.54 34.55
C VAL A 144 40.59 -34.46 33.03
N LEU A 145 41.58 -34.92 32.25
CA LEU A 145 41.52 -34.92 30.79
C LEU A 145 40.40 -35.84 30.27
N LYS A 146 40.19 -37.00 30.87
CA LYS A 146 39.07 -37.89 30.53
C LYS A 146 37.73 -37.22 30.78
N SER A 147 37.56 -36.58 31.95
CA SER A 147 36.36 -35.82 32.28
C SER A 147 36.13 -34.68 31.28
N GLY A 148 37.18 -33.90 31.00
CA GLY A 148 37.15 -32.82 30.01
C GLY A 148 36.73 -33.31 28.63
N LEU A 149 37.31 -34.41 28.14
CA LEU A 149 36.95 -35.00 26.86
C LEU A 149 35.49 -35.46 26.81
N THR A 150 34.97 -36.05 27.88
CA THR A 150 33.56 -36.47 27.95
C THR A 150 32.61 -35.28 27.95
N SER A 151 32.97 -34.21 28.66
CA SER A 151 32.21 -32.95 28.66
C SER A 151 32.20 -32.31 27.28
N GLU A 152 33.37 -32.16 26.65
CA GLU A 152 33.51 -31.58 25.31
C GLU A 152 32.75 -32.38 24.25
N THR A 153 32.80 -33.72 24.33
CA THR A 153 32.05 -34.61 23.42
C THR A 153 30.55 -34.40 23.59
N THR A 154 30.07 -34.20 24.82
CA THR A 154 28.65 -33.98 25.11
C THR A 154 28.20 -32.61 24.61
N GLN A 155 29.00 -31.58 24.86
CA GLN A 155 28.74 -30.23 24.36
C GLN A 155 28.71 -30.19 22.83
N ARG A 156 29.68 -30.83 22.18
CA ARG A 156 29.73 -30.92 20.71
C ARG A 156 28.49 -31.61 20.13
N LYS A 157 28.01 -32.69 20.75
CA LYS A 157 26.76 -33.35 20.34
C LYS A 157 25.55 -32.43 20.48
N GLN A 158 25.48 -31.64 21.57
CA GLN A 158 24.41 -30.66 21.76
C GLN A 158 24.45 -29.56 20.70
N GLU A 159 25.64 -29.03 20.41
CA GLU A 159 25.84 -28.01 19.36
C GLU A 159 25.49 -28.53 17.97
N GLU A 160 25.86 -29.76 17.63
CA GLU A 160 25.48 -30.42 16.37
C GLU A 160 23.96 -30.57 16.25
N GLN A 161 23.27 -30.94 17.34
CA GLN A 161 21.81 -30.99 17.36
C GLN A 161 21.17 -29.61 17.17
N ILE A 162 21.68 -28.58 17.85
CA ILE A 162 21.19 -27.21 17.70
C ILE A 162 21.41 -26.72 16.27
N ARG A 163 22.58 -26.97 15.69
CA ARG A 163 22.87 -26.64 14.29
C ARG A 163 21.88 -27.32 13.36
N SER A 164 21.63 -28.61 13.53
CA SER A 164 20.66 -29.35 12.71
C SER A 164 19.25 -28.78 12.82
N ASN A 165 18.82 -28.37 14.02
CA ASN A 165 17.50 -27.76 14.23
C ASN A 165 17.41 -26.40 13.51
N VAL A 166 18.42 -25.55 13.65
CA VAL A 166 18.48 -24.24 12.98
C VAL A 166 18.51 -24.39 11.46
N GLU A 167 19.23 -25.38 10.92
CA GLU A 167 19.22 -25.67 9.48
C GLU A 167 17.83 -26.09 8.99
N HIS A 168 17.10 -26.90 9.78
CA HIS A 168 15.73 -27.28 9.46
C HIS A 168 14.77 -26.08 9.50
N GLU A 169 14.86 -25.23 10.53
CA GLU A 169 14.06 -24.00 10.63
C GLU A 169 14.36 -23.02 9.50
N LEU A 170 15.63 -22.84 9.12
CA LEU A 170 16.03 -22.02 7.98
C LEU A 170 15.47 -22.55 6.67
N ALA A 171 15.49 -23.88 6.45
CA ALA A 171 14.88 -24.49 5.28
C ALA A 171 13.37 -24.27 5.23
N HIS A 172 12.69 -24.42 6.38
CA HIS A 172 11.26 -24.16 6.50
C HIS A 172 10.93 -22.69 6.23
N LEU A 173 11.68 -21.74 6.81
CA LEU A 173 11.51 -20.31 6.60
C LEU A 173 11.74 -19.90 5.14
N ARG A 174 12.76 -20.46 4.48
CA ARG A 174 13.01 -20.22 3.05
C ARG A 174 11.83 -20.66 2.20
N LYS A 175 11.32 -21.87 2.44
CA LYS A 175 10.13 -22.39 1.73
C LYS A 175 8.90 -21.52 1.99
N ALA A 176 8.61 -21.18 3.24
CA ALA A 176 7.49 -20.32 3.59
C ALA A 176 7.59 -18.93 2.93
N PHE A 177 8.79 -18.37 2.85
CA PHE A 177 9.05 -17.13 2.13
C PHE A 177 8.81 -17.26 0.63
N GLU A 178 9.29 -18.32 -0.01
CA GLU A 178 9.06 -18.59 -1.44
C GLU A 178 7.57 -18.77 -1.75
N ASP A 179 6.84 -19.52 -0.92
CA ASP A 179 5.39 -19.72 -1.06
C ASP A 179 4.62 -18.40 -0.86
N SER A 180 5.01 -17.59 0.13
CA SER A 180 4.44 -16.26 0.36
C SER A 180 4.71 -15.31 -0.82
N LYS A 181 5.94 -15.30 -1.34
CA LYS A 181 6.30 -14.51 -2.53
C LYS A 181 5.48 -14.95 -3.75
N ARG A 182 5.37 -16.25 -3.99
CA ARG A 182 4.59 -16.79 -5.12
C ARG A 182 3.11 -16.42 -5.03
N THR A 183 2.51 -16.51 -3.84
CA THR A 183 1.10 -16.13 -3.62
C THR A 183 0.89 -14.63 -3.78
N PHE A 184 1.82 -13.80 -3.33
CA PHE A 184 1.79 -12.36 -3.52
C PHE A 184 1.91 -11.96 -5.00
N ASP A 185 2.89 -12.51 -5.73
CA ASP A 185 3.07 -12.27 -7.17
C ASP A 185 1.84 -12.71 -7.98
N GLN A 186 1.20 -13.82 -7.57
CA GLN A 186 -0.04 -14.28 -8.20
C GLN A 186 -1.19 -13.29 -7.94
N ARG A 187 -1.37 -12.80 -6.70
CA ARG A 187 -2.38 -11.79 -6.37
C ARG A 187 -2.19 -10.51 -7.17
N ILE A 188 -0.95 -10.03 -7.30
CA ILE A 188 -0.65 -8.83 -8.11
C ILE A 188 -1.07 -9.07 -9.58
N LYS A 189 -0.74 -10.22 -10.16
CA LYS A 189 -1.12 -10.53 -11.54
C LYS A 189 -2.64 -10.59 -11.71
N ASP A 190 -3.35 -11.17 -10.76
CA ASP A 190 -4.81 -11.27 -10.81
C ASP A 190 -5.48 -9.90 -10.61
N GLU A 191 -4.96 -9.06 -9.72
CA GLU A 191 -5.43 -7.69 -9.51
C GLU A 191 -5.17 -6.81 -10.74
N GLN A 192 -3.99 -6.92 -11.37
CA GLN A 192 -3.69 -6.23 -12.63
C GLN A 192 -4.64 -6.65 -13.75
N ARG A 193 -4.93 -7.94 -13.88
CA ARG A 193 -5.92 -8.44 -14.86
C ARG A 193 -7.30 -7.89 -14.58
N HIS A 194 -7.73 -7.92 -13.31
CA HIS A 194 -9.04 -7.41 -12.93
C HIS A 194 -9.17 -5.90 -13.18
N ALA A 195 -8.13 -5.11 -12.86
CA ALA A 195 -8.10 -3.68 -13.15
C ALA A 195 -8.19 -3.40 -14.65
N LEU A 196 -7.46 -4.16 -15.48
CA LEU A 196 -7.54 -4.05 -16.94
C LEU A 196 -8.94 -4.40 -17.48
N GLU A 197 -9.60 -5.42 -16.93
CA GLU A 197 -10.98 -5.77 -17.29
C GLU A 197 -11.98 -4.66 -16.91
N VAL A 198 -11.83 -4.05 -15.74
CA VAL A 198 -12.66 -2.93 -15.29
C VAL A 198 -12.48 -1.72 -16.21
N VAL A 199 -11.23 -1.37 -16.53
CA VAL A 199 -10.92 -0.28 -17.46
C VAL A 199 -11.48 -0.57 -18.86
N SER A 200 -11.31 -1.79 -19.37
CA SER A 200 -11.85 -2.20 -20.67
C SER A 200 -13.39 -2.08 -20.74
N LYS A 201 -14.10 -2.49 -19.67
CA LYS A 201 -15.56 -2.30 -19.57
C LYS A 201 -15.93 -0.82 -19.56
N ALA A 202 -15.24 0.00 -18.76
CA ALA A 202 -15.47 1.43 -18.73
C ALA A 202 -15.21 2.11 -20.09
N ASP A 203 -14.19 1.68 -20.83
CA ASP A 203 -13.90 2.18 -22.18
C ASP A 203 -15.02 1.85 -23.18
N VAL A 204 -15.61 0.67 -23.08
CA VAL A 204 -16.79 0.29 -23.88
C VAL A 204 -17.98 1.20 -23.54
N ASP A 205 -18.25 1.43 -22.26
CA ASP A 205 -19.33 2.32 -21.81
C ASP A 205 -19.11 3.77 -22.26
N VAL A 206 -17.88 4.29 -22.14
CA VAL A 206 -17.53 5.64 -22.62
C VAL A 206 -17.77 5.76 -24.12
N ARG A 207 -17.39 4.76 -24.92
CA ARG A 207 -17.67 4.75 -26.37
C ARG A 207 -19.17 4.72 -26.64
N TYR A 208 -19.93 3.92 -25.89
CA TYR A 208 -21.38 3.86 -26.01
C TYR A 208 -22.03 5.22 -25.73
N TYR A 209 -21.70 5.85 -24.60
CA TYR A 209 -22.25 7.16 -24.24
C TYR A 209 -21.81 8.26 -25.20
N LYS A 210 -20.56 8.24 -25.68
CA LYS A 210 -20.11 9.18 -26.71
C LYS A 210 -20.93 9.06 -27.99
N ASN A 211 -21.16 7.84 -28.47
CA ASN A 211 -21.99 7.60 -29.65
C ASN A 211 -23.45 8.01 -29.42
N ALA A 212 -23.99 7.79 -28.22
CA ALA A 212 -25.34 8.23 -27.86
C ALA A 212 -25.46 9.76 -27.84
N LEU A 213 -24.45 10.47 -27.32
CA LEU A 213 -24.38 11.92 -27.34
C LEU A 213 -24.28 12.48 -28.77
N GLU A 214 -23.48 11.86 -29.63
CA GLU A 214 -23.36 12.23 -31.05
C GLU A 214 -24.73 12.12 -31.75
N LYS A 215 -25.43 10.99 -31.57
CA LYS A 215 -26.78 10.78 -32.12
C LYS A 215 -27.78 11.82 -31.59
N LEU A 216 -27.77 12.09 -30.29
CA LEU A 216 -28.65 13.09 -29.69
C LEU A 216 -28.35 14.48 -30.25
N ARG A 217 -27.07 14.83 -30.43
CA ARG A 217 -26.66 16.09 -31.03
C ARG A 217 -27.15 16.23 -32.47
N ASP A 218 -27.05 15.16 -33.27
CA ASP A 218 -27.58 15.14 -34.63
C ASP A 218 -29.11 15.29 -34.67
N GLU A 219 -29.83 14.60 -33.78
CA GLU A 219 -31.29 14.70 -33.66
C GLU A 219 -31.73 16.10 -33.24
N VAL A 220 -31.06 16.68 -32.24
CA VAL A 220 -31.31 18.05 -31.80
C VAL A 220 -31.00 19.03 -32.92
N GLY A 221 -29.87 18.92 -33.60
CA GLY A 221 -29.53 19.78 -34.74
C GLY A 221 -30.55 19.69 -35.88
N LYS A 222 -31.07 18.50 -36.18
CA LYS A 222 -32.17 18.32 -37.15
C LYS A 222 -33.47 19.00 -36.68
N LYS A 223 -33.84 18.86 -35.40
CA LYS A 223 -35.02 19.51 -34.82
C LYS A 223 -34.88 21.04 -34.80
N GLU A 224 -33.72 21.56 -34.42
CA GLU A 224 -33.42 22.99 -34.45
C GLU A 224 -33.51 23.56 -35.87
N SER A 225 -32.96 22.85 -36.87
CA SER A 225 -33.09 23.25 -38.27
C SER A 225 -34.54 23.22 -38.74
N ALA A 226 -35.33 22.22 -38.35
CA ALA A 226 -36.74 22.11 -38.70
C ALA A 226 -37.57 23.24 -38.06
N LEU A 227 -37.38 23.51 -36.75
CA LEU A 227 -38.02 24.61 -36.04
C LEU A 227 -37.63 25.96 -36.63
N THR A 228 -36.36 26.14 -37.00
CA THR A 228 -35.89 27.36 -37.66
C THR A 228 -36.63 27.56 -38.98
N LYS A 229 -36.79 26.51 -39.79
CA LYS A 229 -37.56 26.57 -41.04
C LYS A 229 -39.02 26.91 -40.79
N GLU A 230 -39.67 26.25 -39.82
CA GLU A 230 -41.06 26.51 -39.46
C GLU A 230 -41.26 27.97 -39.00
N ILE A 231 -40.33 28.54 -38.22
CA ILE A 231 -40.36 29.95 -37.83
C ILE A 231 -40.31 30.87 -39.06
N HIS A 232 -39.47 30.57 -40.05
CA HIS A 232 -39.40 31.37 -41.28
C HIS A 232 -40.70 31.27 -42.10
N ASP A 233 -41.26 30.07 -42.23
CA ASP A 233 -42.51 29.84 -42.93
C ASP A 233 -43.68 30.58 -42.24
N GLN A 234 -43.76 30.50 -40.90
CA GLN A 234 -44.76 31.22 -40.11
C GLN A 234 -44.59 32.75 -40.21
N LYS A 235 -43.36 33.26 -40.18
CA LYS A 235 -43.08 34.70 -40.39
C LYS A 235 -43.52 35.16 -41.79
N ALA A 236 -43.29 34.35 -42.82
CA ALA A 236 -43.73 34.66 -44.18
C ALA A 236 -45.26 34.67 -44.29
N GLU A 237 -45.95 33.72 -43.66
CA GLU A 237 -47.42 33.70 -43.61
C GLU A 237 -48.00 34.87 -42.81
N LEU A 238 -47.39 35.25 -41.69
CA LEU A 238 -47.76 36.46 -40.94
C LEU A 238 -47.59 37.71 -41.82
N ALA A 239 -46.45 37.87 -42.49
CA ALA A 239 -46.22 39.02 -43.37
C ALA A 239 -47.26 39.11 -44.50
N LYS A 240 -47.64 37.98 -45.13
CA LYS A 240 -48.72 37.95 -46.13
C LYS A 240 -50.07 38.39 -45.53
N LYS A 241 -50.39 37.90 -44.32
CA LYS A 241 -51.62 38.29 -43.62
C LYS A 241 -51.62 39.77 -43.23
N ASP A 242 -50.50 40.31 -42.82
CA ASP A 242 -50.35 41.73 -42.49
C ASP A 242 -50.56 42.62 -43.72
N VAL A 243 -49.93 42.29 -44.85
CA VAL A 243 -50.16 43.01 -46.12
C VAL A 243 -51.61 42.94 -46.56
N LYS A 244 -52.24 41.77 -46.45
CA LYS A 244 -53.67 41.60 -46.78
C LYS A 244 -54.56 42.44 -45.86
N THR A 245 -54.27 42.44 -44.56
CA THR A 245 -55.01 43.22 -43.56
C THR A 245 -54.86 44.71 -43.83
N GLU A 246 -53.67 45.18 -44.15
CA GLU A 246 -53.42 46.60 -44.47
C GLU A 246 -54.10 47.03 -45.77
N THR A 247 -54.10 46.15 -46.78
CA THR A 247 -54.84 46.37 -48.04
C THR A 247 -56.34 46.47 -47.77
N GLN A 248 -56.90 45.55 -46.98
CA GLN A 248 -58.32 45.58 -46.60
C GLN A 248 -58.67 46.83 -45.79
N ARG A 249 -57.82 47.25 -44.85
CA ARG A 249 -58.00 48.51 -44.11
C ARG A 249 -58.02 49.72 -45.04
N THR A 250 -57.11 49.78 -46.01
CA THR A 250 -57.06 50.86 -46.99
C THR A 250 -58.31 50.87 -47.87
N GLN A 251 -58.77 49.70 -48.31
CA GLN A 251 -60.00 49.56 -49.08
C GLN A 251 -61.23 50.01 -48.28
N ILE A 252 -61.35 49.61 -47.01
CA ILE A 252 -62.43 50.05 -46.13
C ILE A 252 -62.42 51.57 -45.98
N ARG A 253 -61.25 52.19 -45.73
CA ARG A 253 -61.12 53.65 -45.66
C ARG A 253 -61.56 54.35 -46.94
N SER A 254 -61.19 53.81 -48.10
CA SER A 254 -61.63 54.34 -49.41
C SER A 254 -63.15 54.27 -49.55
N GLN A 255 -63.74 53.12 -49.22
CA GLN A 255 -65.19 52.91 -49.28
C GLN A 255 -65.93 53.79 -48.26
N GLU A 256 -65.37 54.02 -47.08
CA GLU A 256 -65.93 54.94 -46.08
C GLU A 256 -65.96 56.39 -46.60
N GLU A 257 -64.90 56.85 -47.29
CA GLU A 257 -64.87 58.19 -47.88
C GLU A 257 -65.81 58.30 -49.09
N GLU A 258 -65.89 57.28 -49.95
CA GLU A 258 -66.89 57.22 -51.04
C GLU A 258 -68.32 57.26 -50.49
N LEU A 259 -68.63 56.49 -49.44
CA LEU A 259 -69.94 56.52 -48.78
C LEU A 259 -70.26 57.90 -48.19
N LYS A 260 -69.25 58.61 -47.67
CA LYS A 260 -69.42 59.96 -47.15
C LYS A 260 -69.73 60.96 -48.27
N VAL A 261 -69.04 60.86 -49.40
CA VAL A 261 -69.34 61.66 -50.61
C VAL A 261 -70.75 61.36 -51.09
N LEU A 262 -71.11 60.08 -51.26
CA LEU A 262 -72.46 59.68 -51.69
C LEU A 262 -73.55 60.16 -50.73
N LYS A 263 -73.32 60.12 -49.41
CA LYS A 263 -74.25 60.69 -48.43
C LYS A 263 -74.40 62.20 -48.58
N GLN A 264 -73.30 62.91 -48.84
CA GLN A 264 -73.32 64.35 -49.08
C GLN A 264 -74.04 64.69 -50.39
N GLU A 265 -73.80 63.94 -51.46
CA GLU A 265 -74.50 64.04 -52.75
C GLU A 265 -75.98 63.74 -52.60
N ALA A 266 -76.36 62.64 -51.93
CA ALA A 266 -77.76 62.30 -51.68
C ALA A 266 -78.49 63.38 -50.87
N THR A 267 -77.81 63.97 -49.88
CA THR A 267 -78.36 65.11 -49.12
C THR A 267 -78.53 66.34 -50.01
N THR A 268 -77.59 66.58 -50.92
CA THR A 268 -77.64 67.71 -51.87
C THR A 268 -78.75 67.51 -52.91
N GLN A 269 -78.82 66.34 -53.54
CA GLN A 269 -79.87 65.95 -54.47
C GLN A 269 -81.25 66.00 -53.82
N SER A 270 -81.39 65.55 -52.56
CA SER A 270 -82.65 65.65 -51.82
C SER A 270 -83.09 67.12 -51.64
N ARG A 271 -82.15 68.03 -51.33
CA ARG A 271 -82.42 69.48 -51.24
C ARG A 271 -82.76 70.07 -52.62
N GLU A 272 -82.08 69.67 -53.68
CA GLU A 272 -82.37 70.11 -55.05
C GLU A 272 -83.74 69.62 -55.53
N LEU A 273 -84.07 68.35 -55.32
CA LEU A 273 -85.40 67.79 -55.61
C LEU A 273 -86.50 68.53 -54.84
N ALA A 274 -86.27 68.84 -53.55
CA ALA A 274 -87.23 69.64 -52.77
C ALA A 274 -87.41 71.04 -53.38
N ARG A 275 -86.33 71.70 -53.83
CA ARG A 275 -86.39 73.00 -54.54
C ARG A 275 -87.12 72.89 -55.87
N CYS A 276 -86.80 71.89 -56.70
CA CYS A 276 -87.44 71.65 -57.99
C CYS A 276 -88.93 71.35 -57.82
N ASN A 277 -89.31 70.50 -56.85
CA ASN A 277 -90.72 70.24 -56.53
C ASN A 277 -91.45 71.51 -56.09
N ALA A 278 -90.82 72.34 -55.26
CA ALA A 278 -91.39 73.64 -54.87
C ALA A 278 -91.56 74.59 -56.08
N ALA A 279 -90.58 74.64 -56.97
CA ALA A 279 -90.64 75.44 -58.20
C ALA A 279 -91.72 74.92 -59.16
N LEU A 280 -91.82 73.60 -59.34
CA LEU A 280 -92.84 72.95 -60.17
C LEU A 280 -94.25 73.23 -59.62
N LEU A 281 -94.44 73.17 -58.30
CA LEU A 281 -95.70 73.55 -57.66
C LEU A 281 -96.04 75.02 -57.89
N ALA A 282 -95.05 75.92 -57.79
CA ALA A 282 -95.24 77.34 -58.07
C ALA A 282 -95.66 77.60 -59.53
N GLU A 283 -95.01 76.95 -60.49
CA GLU A 283 -95.38 77.02 -61.91
C GLU A 283 -96.73 76.36 -62.18
N THR A 284 -97.04 75.21 -61.58
CA THR A 284 -98.36 74.56 -61.69
C THR A 284 -99.48 75.49 -61.19
N ASN A 285 -99.26 76.17 -60.06
CA ASN A 285 -100.20 77.17 -59.53
C ASN A 285 -100.30 78.41 -60.43
N ARG A 286 -99.23 78.77 -61.15
CA ARG A 286 -99.24 79.86 -62.14
C ARG A 286 -100.03 79.46 -63.38
N THR A 287 -99.78 78.26 -63.91
CA THR A 287 -100.52 77.69 -65.05
C THR A 287 -102.00 77.58 -64.73
N LYS A 288 -102.37 77.07 -63.55
CA LYS A 288 -103.78 77.00 -63.12
C LYS A 288 -104.44 78.38 -63.09
N ARG A 289 -103.76 79.41 -62.58
CA ARG A 289 -104.27 80.80 -62.61
C ARG A 289 -104.44 81.33 -64.03
N LEU A 290 -103.54 80.98 -64.95
CA LEU A 290 -103.65 81.35 -66.36
C LEU A 290 -104.79 80.59 -67.06
N GLU A 291 -104.99 79.31 -66.75
CA GLU A 291 -106.13 78.52 -67.25
C GLU A 291 -107.46 79.09 -66.76
N ASP A 292 -107.58 79.44 -65.48
CA ASP A 292 -108.78 80.05 -64.92
C ASP A 292 -109.08 81.39 -65.62
N LYS A 293 -108.05 82.22 -65.83
CA LYS A 293 -108.17 83.47 -66.60
C LYS A 293 -108.52 83.24 -68.07
N GLY A 294 -108.00 82.15 -68.66
CA GLY A 294 -108.38 81.70 -69.99
C GLY A 294 -109.87 81.35 -70.07
N ARG A 295 -110.41 80.60 -69.11
CA ARG A 295 -111.85 80.27 -69.03
C ARG A 295 -112.74 81.50 -68.86
N GLU A 296 -112.31 82.48 -68.05
CA GLU A 296 -113.04 83.75 -67.91
C GLU A 296 -113.16 84.48 -69.26
N LEU A 297 -112.05 84.58 -69.99
CA LEU A 297 -112.03 85.20 -71.32
C LEU A 297 -112.90 84.43 -72.33
N ASP A 298 -112.86 83.10 -72.31
CA ASP A 298 -113.67 82.24 -73.19
C ASP A 298 -115.18 82.41 -72.93
N ASN A 299 -115.57 82.56 -71.66
CA ASN A 299 -116.94 82.85 -71.27
C ASN A 299 -117.38 84.26 -71.72
N GLU A 300 -116.50 85.26 -71.63
CA GLU A 300 -116.79 86.62 -72.13
C GLU A 300 -116.94 86.61 -73.67
N ILE A 301 -116.11 85.85 -74.39
CA ILE A 301 -116.22 85.66 -75.85
C ILE A 301 -117.56 85.01 -76.21
N LYS A 302 -117.99 83.96 -75.50
CA LYS A 302 -119.31 83.34 -75.72
C LYS A 302 -120.44 84.32 -75.50
N ARG A 303 -120.35 85.17 -74.47
CA ARG A 303 -121.35 86.21 -74.19
C ARG A 303 -121.41 87.26 -75.29
N LEU A 304 -120.26 87.72 -75.78
CA LEU A 304 -120.17 88.67 -76.90
C LEU A 304 -120.71 88.07 -78.21
N ASN A 305 -120.38 86.81 -78.52
CA ASN A 305 -120.89 86.11 -79.69
C ASN A 305 -122.42 85.93 -79.64
N GLN A 306 -123.00 85.58 -78.49
CA GLN A 306 -124.46 85.55 -78.34
C GLN A 306 -125.09 86.93 -78.58
N LYS A 307 -124.47 87.99 -78.07
CA LYS A 307 -124.93 89.37 -78.26
C LYS A 307 -124.89 89.78 -79.74
N GLN A 308 -123.86 89.37 -80.47
CA GLN A 308 -123.71 89.63 -81.90
C GLN A 308 -124.73 88.83 -82.73
N LEU A 309 -125.02 87.58 -82.35
CA LEU A 309 -126.01 86.73 -83.03
C LEU A 309 -127.43 87.28 -82.86
N HIS A 310 -127.77 87.80 -81.67
CA HIS A 310 -129.03 88.52 -81.46
C HIS A 310 -129.13 89.80 -82.31
N ALA A 311 -128.06 90.59 -82.39
CA ALA A 311 -128.03 91.79 -83.23
C ALA A 311 -128.19 91.47 -84.74
N ALA A 312 -127.59 90.37 -85.21
CA ALA A 312 -127.73 89.91 -86.60
C ALA A 312 -129.16 89.45 -86.92
N SER A 313 -129.82 88.76 -85.98
CA SER A 313 -131.22 88.34 -86.12
C SER A 313 -132.18 89.52 -86.21
N ASP A 314 -131.98 90.57 -85.40
CA ASP A 314 -132.80 91.78 -85.44
C ASP A 314 -132.62 92.57 -86.75
N TRP A 315 -131.39 92.59 -87.29
CA TRP A 315 -131.08 93.18 -88.59
C TRP A 315 -131.80 92.46 -89.74
N GLY A 316 -131.76 91.12 -89.76
CA GLY A 316 -132.46 90.32 -90.79
C GLY A 316 -133.98 90.51 -90.76
N ARG A 317 -134.57 90.75 -89.58
CA ARG A 317 -136.01 91.00 -89.45
C ARG A 317 -136.41 92.37 -90.02
N ARG A 318 -135.58 93.40 -89.86
CA ARG A 318 -135.81 94.74 -90.44
C ARG A 318 -135.62 94.77 -91.96
N GLU A 319 -134.62 94.06 -92.48
CA GLU A 319 -134.38 93.98 -93.92
C GLU A 319 -135.55 93.32 -94.66
N ASN A 320 -136.10 92.23 -94.12
CA ASN A 320 -137.24 91.54 -94.73
C ASN A 320 -138.51 92.42 -94.77
N LEU A 321 -138.74 93.27 -93.76
CA LEU A 321 -139.87 94.19 -93.73
C LEU A 321 -139.77 95.26 -94.84
N LEU A 322 -138.57 95.77 -95.10
CA LEU A 322 -138.30 96.75 -96.17
C LEU A 322 -138.48 96.15 -97.57
N ARG A 323 -138.11 94.88 -97.77
CA ARG A 323 -138.35 94.18 -99.06
C ARG A 323 -139.83 94.04 -99.39
N THR A 324 -140.68 93.79 -98.40
CA THR A 324 -142.14 93.68 -98.61
C THR A 324 -142.75 95.03 -99.01
N GLN A 325 -142.32 96.12 -98.36
CA GLN A 325 -142.80 97.47 -98.68
C GLN A 325 -142.36 97.95 -100.08
N LEU A 326 -141.18 97.54 -100.54
CA LEU A 326 -140.70 97.85 -101.89
C LEU A 326 -141.58 97.20 -102.97
N LYS A 327 -141.96 95.93 -102.77
CA LYS A 327 -142.77 95.16 -103.71
C LYS A 327 -144.19 95.74 -103.86
N GLU A 328 -144.80 96.20 -102.77
CA GLU A 328 -146.11 96.88 -102.82
C GLU A 328 -146.05 98.19 -103.62
N LYS A 329 -144.95 98.93 -103.54
CA LYS A 329 -144.76 100.18 -104.30
C LYS A 329 -144.50 99.94 -105.80
N GLU A 330 -143.82 98.86 -106.17
CA GLU A 330 -143.61 98.47 -107.57
C GLU A 330 -144.93 98.07 -108.27
N GLU A 331 -145.84 97.36 -107.58
CA GLU A 331 -147.17 97.01 -108.12
C GLU A 331 -148.07 98.24 -108.32
N GLU A 332 -147.94 99.25 -107.45
CA GLU A 332 -148.67 100.52 -107.55
C GLU A 332 -148.19 101.35 -108.76
N LEU A 333 -146.88 101.32 -109.04
CA LEU A 333 -146.25 102.01 -110.18
C LEU A 333 -146.67 101.43 -111.54
N MET A 334 -146.78 100.11 -111.66
CA MET A 334 -147.28 99.44 -112.88
C MET A 334 -148.72 99.85 -113.22
N ARG A 335 -149.59 99.99 -112.22
CA ARG A 335 -150.98 100.42 -112.44
C ARG A 335 -151.05 101.86 -112.96
N LEU A 336 -150.17 102.75 -112.50
CA LEU A 336 -150.12 104.14 -112.96
C LEU A 336 -149.57 104.26 -114.38
N GLN A 337 -148.53 103.49 -114.73
CA GLN A 337 -147.97 103.46 -116.09
C GLN A 337 -149.00 102.98 -117.13
N SER A 338 -149.79 101.94 -116.83
CA SER A 338 -150.84 101.48 -117.75
C SER A 338 -151.93 102.52 -118.01
N ARG A 339 -152.22 103.39 -117.03
CA ARG A 339 -153.21 104.46 -117.13
C ARG A 339 -152.70 105.63 -117.98
N ILE A 340 -151.42 105.98 -117.84
CA ILE A 340 -150.76 107.01 -118.66
C ILE A 340 -150.71 106.60 -120.14
N ALA A 341 -150.30 105.36 -120.43
CA ALA A 341 -150.26 104.82 -121.80
C ALA A 341 -151.64 104.85 -122.50
N SER A 342 -152.72 104.70 -121.75
CA SER A 342 -154.09 104.77 -122.29
C SER A 342 -154.54 106.20 -122.63
N LEU A 343 -154.05 107.21 -121.90
CA LEU A 343 -154.35 108.62 -122.13
C LEU A 343 -153.55 109.17 -123.31
N GLU A 344 -152.28 108.77 -123.44
CA GLU A 344 -151.44 109.11 -124.60
C GLU A 344 -152.04 108.61 -125.91
N LYS A 345 -152.57 107.37 -125.94
CA LYS A 345 -153.27 106.83 -127.11
C LYS A 345 -154.51 107.64 -127.52
N ARG A 346 -155.19 108.24 -126.54
CA ARG A 346 -156.40 109.04 -126.75
C ARG A 346 -156.07 110.45 -127.26
N MET A 347 -154.91 110.99 -126.86
CA MET A 347 -154.38 112.26 -127.37
C MET A 347 -153.93 112.15 -128.84
N ILE A 348 -153.21 111.08 -129.18
CA ILE A 348 -152.69 110.86 -130.55
C ILE A 348 -153.82 110.77 -131.58
N THR A 349 -154.96 110.17 -131.22
CA THR A 349 -156.11 110.06 -132.12
C THR A 349 -156.83 111.39 -132.34
N GLN A 350 -156.91 112.25 -131.32
CA GLN A 350 -157.45 113.61 -131.47
C GLN A 350 -156.54 114.49 -132.34
N ASP A 351 -155.22 114.31 -132.25
CA ASP A 351 -154.25 115.02 -133.11
C ASP A 351 -154.34 114.62 -134.60
N GLU A 352 -154.73 113.36 -134.90
CA GLU A 352 -154.97 112.92 -136.28
C GLU A 352 -156.29 113.45 -136.86
N GLU A 353 -157.30 113.67 -136.01
CA GLU A 353 -158.58 114.33 -136.36
C GLU A 353 -158.36 115.81 -136.76
N ILE A 354 -157.48 116.53 -136.04
CA ILE A 354 -157.10 117.91 -136.36
C ILE A 354 -156.32 117.98 -137.68
N ARG A 355 -155.45 116.99 -137.95
CA ARG A 355 -154.61 116.99 -139.16
C ARG A 355 -155.40 116.79 -140.45
N ARG A 356 -156.54 116.09 -140.42
CA ARG A 356 -157.39 115.92 -141.63
C ARG A 356 -158.28 117.13 -141.91
N LEU A 357 -158.74 117.84 -140.88
CA LEU A 357 -159.55 119.07 -141.03
C LEU A 357 -158.77 120.22 -141.70
N ASN A 358 -157.43 120.25 -141.60
CA ASN A 358 -156.58 121.27 -142.21
C ASN A 358 -156.21 121.03 -143.68
N ALA A 359 -156.52 119.87 -144.28
CA ALA A 359 -156.03 119.49 -145.61
C ALA A 359 -157.03 119.72 -146.76
N ARG A 360 -158.14 120.46 -146.55
CA ARG A 360 -159.07 120.81 -147.64
C ARG A 360 -159.92 122.07 -147.42
N LEU A 361 -159.32 123.07 -146.78
CA LEU A 361 -159.19 124.41 -147.38
C LEU A 361 -157.87 124.43 -148.17
#